data_AF-A0A6J6XTX6-F1
#
_entry.id   AF-A0A6J6XTX6-F1
#
_cell.length_a   1.000
_cell.length_b   1.000
_cell.length_c   1.000
_cell.angle_alpha   90.00
_cell.angle_beta   90.00
_cell.angle_gamma   90.00
#
_symmetry.space_group_name_H-M   'P 1'
#
loop_
_entity.id
_entity.type
_entity.pdbx_description
1 polymer ?
#
loop_
_entity_poly.entity_id
_entity_poly.type
_entity_poly.pdbx_seq_one_letter_code
_entity_poly.pdbx_strand_id
1 'polypeptide(L)'
;MAVIRAFAELDAAPCTGCKLCDLVCPSGAITMVAKKAVIDDPLCIGCGRCVDRCPEDIMWMTERAEPITRTVRPDEVDQEKVTALLLAAGIDANISVCVCTLTSAAEIAGAVVKGASNLDEVSAMTGMRSGCGIYCVAPALRLLAAAGCDMTAPRGHRWYPSTLALWDVSDEARAKYPDAFIDEDRAVFDPTHQFGPLTHSEAPR
;
A
#
# COMPACT_ATOMS: atom_id res chain seq x y z
N MET A 1 5.76 9.44 -3.84
CA MET A 1 5.31 10.71 -3.21
C MET A 1 3.91 11.15 -3.69
N ALA A 2 2.92 11.12 -2.79
CA ALA A 2 1.56 11.60 -3.04
C ALA A 2 1.33 13.00 -2.46
N VAL A 3 0.70 13.91 -3.21
CA VAL A 3 0.33 15.26 -2.73
C VAL A 3 -1.17 15.31 -2.50
N ILE A 4 -1.57 15.39 -1.24
CA ILE A 4 -2.96 15.40 -0.78
C ILE A 4 -3.44 16.85 -0.71
N ARG A 5 -4.35 17.22 -1.62
CA ARG A 5 -4.89 18.59 -1.74
C ARG A 5 -6.26 18.77 -1.14
N ALA A 6 -6.93 17.68 -0.76
CA ALA A 6 -8.28 17.71 -0.22
C ALA A 6 -8.39 16.80 0.99
N PHE A 7 -9.39 17.07 1.82
CA PHE A 7 -9.76 16.28 2.97
C PHE A 7 -11.28 16.16 3.04
N ALA A 8 -11.75 15.19 3.82
CA ALA A 8 -13.17 14.96 4.01
C ALA A 8 -13.65 15.68 5.28
N GLU A 9 -14.82 16.27 5.20
CA GLU A 9 -15.57 16.85 6.31
C GLU A 9 -16.95 16.18 6.41
N LEU A 10 -17.63 16.39 7.55
CA LEU A 10 -18.99 15.90 7.73
C LEU A 10 -19.84 16.81 8.64
N ASP A 11 -21.16 16.72 8.48
CA ASP A 11 -22.11 17.12 9.51
C ASP A 11 -22.45 15.92 10.40
N ALA A 12 -22.00 15.95 11.66
CA ALA A 12 -22.22 14.85 12.59
C ALA A 12 -23.68 14.74 13.10
N ALA A 13 -24.49 15.80 13.01
CA ALA A 13 -25.86 15.80 13.54
C ALA A 13 -26.75 14.68 12.92
N PRO A 14 -26.89 14.56 11.59
CA PRO A 14 -27.64 13.50 10.92
C PRO A 14 -26.97 12.11 10.92
N CYS A 15 -25.70 11.98 11.34
CA CYS A 15 -24.99 10.70 11.28
C CYS A 15 -25.70 9.59 12.08
N THR A 16 -26.01 8.47 11.43
CA THR A 16 -26.69 7.31 12.04
C THR A 16 -25.73 6.32 12.72
N GLY A 17 -24.42 6.49 12.52
CA GLY A 17 -23.40 5.62 13.10
C GLY A 17 -23.26 4.26 12.39
N CYS A 18 -23.65 4.16 11.12
CA CYS A 18 -23.63 2.92 10.33
C CYS A 18 -22.23 2.34 10.06
N LYS A 19 -21.16 3.13 10.28
CA LYS A 19 -19.73 2.78 10.14
C LYS A 19 -19.25 2.47 8.72
N LEU A 20 -20.05 2.71 7.68
CA LEU A 20 -19.62 2.46 6.30
C LEU A 20 -18.39 3.30 5.92
N CYS A 21 -18.34 4.56 6.35
CA CYS A 21 -17.21 5.46 6.13
C CYS A 21 -15.89 4.95 6.75
N ASP A 22 -15.95 4.43 7.97
CA ASP A 22 -14.84 3.80 8.70
C ASP A 22 -14.32 2.58 7.92
N LEU A 23 -15.22 1.66 7.56
CA LEU A 23 -14.88 0.44 6.81
C LEU A 23 -14.22 0.68 5.44
N VAL A 24 -14.52 1.79 4.76
CA VAL A 24 -13.96 2.09 3.43
C VAL A 24 -12.76 3.03 3.48
N CYS A 25 -12.41 3.55 4.67
CA CYS A 25 -11.30 4.48 4.84
C CYS A 25 -9.97 3.74 4.65
N PRO A 26 -9.18 4.05 3.61
CA PRO A 26 -7.96 3.32 3.33
C PRO A 26 -6.77 3.71 4.20
N SER A 27 -6.90 4.74 5.05
CA SER A 27 -5.81 5.24 5.88
C SER A 27 -6.14 5.21 7.37
N GLY A 28 -7.26 4.58 7.74
CA GLY A 28 -7.72 4.54 9.13
C GLY A 28 -8.06 5.92 9.72
N ALA A 29 -8.26 6.94 8.87
CA ALA A 29 -8.51 8.32 9.29
C ALA A 29 -9.92 8.54 9.89
N ILE A 30 -10.77 7.53 9.96
CA ILE A 30 -12.14 7.67 10.47
C ILE A 30 -12.31 6.73 11.65
N THR A 31 -12.85 7.25 12.75
CA THR A 31 -13.21 6.46 13.93
C THR A 31 -14.63 6.74 14.38
N MET A 32 -15.19 5.87 15.21
CA MET A 32 -16.55 6.00 15.72
C MET A 32 -16.55 6.38 17.20
N VAL A 33 -16.90 7.61 17.53
CA VAL A 33 -16.97 8.13 18.90
C VAL A 33 -18.43 8.45 19.24
N ALA A 34 -18.95 7.88 20.33
CA ALA A 34 -20.35 8.09 20.75
C ALA A 34 -21.39 7.86 19.61
N LYS A 35 -21.16 6.83 18.78
CA LYS A 35 -21.97 6.49 17.59
C LYS A 35 -21.95 7.53 16.46
N LYS A 36 -20.97 8.43 16.44
CA LYS A 36 -20.75 9.42 15.39
C LYS A 36 -19.38 9.21 14.74
N ALA A 37 -19.32 9.42 13.43
CA ALA A 37 -18.05 9.38 12.72
C ALA A 37 -17.21 10.61 13.08
N VAL A 38 -15.93 10.42 13.30
CA VAL A 38 -14.94 11.47 13.53
C VAL A 38 -13.79 11.25 12.56
N ILE A 39 -13.41 12.32 11.85
CA ILE A 39 -12.32 12.30 10.87
C ILE A 39 -11.08 12.90 11.50
N ASP A 40 -9.98 12.14 11.50
CA ASP A 40 -8.63 12.62 11.76
C ASP A 40 -8.09 13.24 10.47
N ASP A 41 -8.15 14.57 10.39
CA ASP A 41 -7.71 15.30 9.21
C ASP A 41 -6.23 15.04 8.84
N PRO A 42 -5.27 15.06 9.78
CA PRO A 42 -3.91 14.65 9.50
C PRO A 42 -3.82 13.30 8.78
N LEU A 43 -4.51 12.26 9.23
CA LEU A 43 -4.46 10.93 8.59
C LEU A 43 -5.25 10.83 7.28
N CYS A 44 -6.10 11.81 6.96
CA CYS A 44 -6.94 11.78 5.77
C CYS A 44 -6.12 11.97 4.49
N ILE A 45 -6.09 10.92 3.66
CA ILE A 45 -5.41 10.92 2.35
C ILE A 45 -6.30 11.42 1.20
N GLY A 46 -7.43 12.06 1.50
CA GLY A 46 -8.25 12.76 0.50
C GLY A 46 -8.90 11.88 -0.58
N CYS A 47 -9.14 10.60 -0.30
CA CYS A 47 -9.56 9.64 -1.34
C CYS A 47 -11.05 9.66 -1.71
N GLY A 48 -11.90 10.40 -0.97
CA GLY A 48 -13.33 10.55 -1.26
C GLY A 48 -14.24 9.35 -0.97
N ARG A 49 -13.70 8.15 -0.69
CA ARG A 49 -14.53 6.93 -0.52
C ARG A 49 -15.60 7.03 0.56
N CYS A 50 -15.34 7.77 1.64
CA CYS A 50 -16.33 7.98 2.71
C CYS A 50 -17.53 8.81 2.23
N VAL A 51 -17.29 9.80 1.38
CA VAL A 51 -18.32 10.62 0.75
C VAL A 51 -19.20 9.74 -0.13
N ASP A 52 -18.59 8.94 -1.02
CA ASP A 52 -19.31 8.05 -1.94
C ASP A 52 -20.15 6.97 -1.25
N ARG A 53 -19.84 6.64 0.01
CA ARG A 53 -20.41 5.49 0.74
C ARG A 53 -21.34 5.89 1.87
N CYS A 54 -21.45 7.19 2.17
CA CYS A 54 -22.33 7.66 3.22
C CYS A 54 -23.79 7.66 2.74
N PRO A 55 -24.69 6.82 3.30
CA PRO A 55 -26.08 6.75 2.83
C PRO A 55 -26.92 7.97 3.21
N GLU A 56 -26.45 8.78 4.15
CA GLU A 56 -27.13 10.00 4.60
C GLU A 56 -26.71 11.24 3.78
N ASP A 57 -25.70 11.13 2.90
CA ASP A 57 -25.13 12.24 2.13
C ASP A 57 -24.63 13.43 2.98
N ILE A 58 -24.00 13.14 4.13
CA ILE A 58 -23.59 14.14 5.15
C ILE A 58 -22.09 14.46 5.13
N MET A 59 -21.36 13.98 4.12
CA MET A 59 -19.92 14.15 4.00
C MET A 59 -19.58 14.85 2.69
N TRP A 60 -18.51 15.64 2.66
CA TRP A 60 -18.04 16.33 1.45
C TRP A 60 -16.51 16.47 1.46
N MET A 61 -15.96 16.81 0.29
CA MET A 61 -14.54 17.09 0.13
C MET A 61 -14.29 18.60 0.16
N THR A 62 -13.29 19.01 0.94
CA THR A 62 -12.83 20.40 1.02
C THR A 62 -11.36 20.48 0.63
N GLU A 63 -10.97 21.58 -0.02
CA GLU A 63 -9.58 21.83 -0.37
C GLU A 63 -8.76 22.19 0.88
N ARG A 64 -7.56 21.61 0.98
CA ARG A 64 -6.58 21.97 2.00
C ARG A 64 -5.92 23.28 1.61
N ALA A 65 -5.95 24.26 2.51
CA ALA A 65 -5.16 25.48 2.36
C ALA A 65 -3.66 25.18 2.20
N GLU A 66 -3.17 24.15 2.92
CA GLU A 66 -1.80 23.66 2.84
C GLU A 66 -1.80 22.16 2.46
N PRO A 67 -1.40 21.80 1.23
CA PRO A 67 -1.34 20.41 0.81
C PRO A 67 -0.37 19.57 1.64
N ILE A 68 -0.78 18.35 1.99
CA ILE A 68 0.07 17.41 2.72
C ILE A 68 0.79 16.50 1.72
N THR A 69 2.10 16.35 1.88
CA THR A 69 2.87 15.39 1.10
C THR A 69 3.05 14.10 1.89
N ARG A 70 2.57 12.97 1.34
CA ARG A 70 2.76 11.64 1.89
C ARG A 70 3.81 10.89 1.09
N THR A 71 4.88 10.49 1.76
CA THR A 71 6.00 9.77 1.16
C THR A 71 6.81 9.14 2.26
N VAL A 72 7.36 7.96 2.00
CA VAL A 72 8.38 7.36 2.84
C VAL A 72 9.63 7.26 2.01
N ARG A 73 10.57 8.16 2.25
CA ARG A 73 11.87 8.16 1.59
C ARG A 73 12.67 6.94 2.05
N PRO A 74 12.99 5.98 1.15
CA PRO A 74 13.74 4.80 1.53
C PRO A 74 15.10 5.19 2.11
N ASP A 75 15.80 6.21 1.58
CA ASP A 75 17.09 6.71 2.06
C ASP A 75 17.12 7.17 3.54
N GLU A 76 15.95 7.42 4.14
CA GLU A 76 15.83 7.80 5.55
C GLU A 76 15.66 6.59 6.50
N VAL A 77 15.63 5.37 5.97
CA VAL A 77 15.46 4.15 6.76
C VAL A 77 16.66 3.22 6.63
N ASP A 78 16.70 2.21 7.49
CA ASP A 78 17.70 1.14 7.43
C ASP A 78 17.62 0.38 6.10
N GLN A 79 18.59 0.64 5.22
CA GLN A 79 18.62 0.07 3.87
C GLN A 79 18.75 -1.45 3.89
N GLU A 80 19.50 -2.00 4.85
CA GLU A 80 19.70 -3.45 4.94
C GLU A 80 18.36 -4.14 5.24
N LYS A 81 17.54 -3.56 6.10
CA LYS A 81 16.19 -4.07 6.40
C LYS A 81 15.24 -3.92 5.22
N VAL A 82 15.28 -2.78 4.52
CA VAL A 82 14.46 -2.57 3.31
C VAL A 82 14.80 -3.60 2.24
N THR A 83 16.10 -3.77 1.96
CA THR A 83 16.60 -4.77 1.02
C THR A 83 16.20 -6.17 1.44
N ALA A 84 16.43 -6.57 2.70
CA ALA A 84 16.06 -7.89 3.20
C ALA A 84 14.56 -8.17 3.05
N LEU A 85 13.71 -7.17 3.28
CA LEU A 85 12.26 -7.29 3.11
C LEU A 85 11.86 -7.46 1.65
N LEU A 86 12.42 -6.66 0.74
CA LEU A 86 12.16 -6.76 -0.70
C LEU A 86 12.60 -8.13 -1.25
N LEU A 87 13.74 -8.64 -0.77
CA LEU A 87 14.24 -9.98 -1.07
C LEU A 87 13.28 -11.07 -0.59
N ALA A 88 12.87 -11.01 0.67
CA ALA A 88 11.93 -11.97 1.24
C ALA A 88 10.57 -11.94 0.52
N ALA A 89 10.15 -10.76 0.06
CA ALA A 89 8.95 -10.61 -0.76
C ALA A 89 9.18 -11.04 -2.21
N GLY A 90 10.41 -11.11 -2.72
CA GLY A 90 10.69 -11.34 -4.14
C GLY A 90 10.09 -10.25 -5.03
N ILE A 91 10.18 -8.99 -4.60
CA ILE A 91 9.68 -7.82 -5.33
C ILE A 91 10.83 -6.85 -5.61
N ASP A 92 10.89 -6.33 -6.83
CA ASP A 92 11.86 -5.31 -7.18
C ASP A 92 11.56 -3.94 -6.55
N ALA A 93 12.61 -3.29 -6.03
CA ALA A 93 12.53 -2.04 -5.28
C ALA A 93 11.85 -0.91 -6.06
N ASN A 94 12.03 -0.88 -7.39
CA ASN A 94 11.61 0.20 -8.27
C ASN A 94 10.22 -0.04 -8.88
N ILE A 95 9.62 -1.21 -8.68
CA ILE A 95 8.26 -1.47 -9.15
C ILE A 95 7.30 -0.44 -8.56
N SER A 96 6.55 0.22 -9.44
CA SER A 96 5.44 1.09 -9.05
C SER A 96 4.28 0.23 -8.55
N VAL A 97 4.13 0.14 -7.23
CA VAL A 97 3.04 -0.59 -6.59
C VAL A 97 1.74 0.22 -6.69
N CYS A 98 1.81 1.54 -6.49
CA CYS A 98 0.66 2.43 -6.67
C CYS A 98 0.86 3.35 -7.86
N VAL A 99 0.30 2.96 -9.00
CA VAL A 99 0.37 3.74 -10.24
C VAL A 99 -0.24 5.13 -10.14
N CYS A 100 -1.22 5.34 -9.26
CA CYS A 100 -1.86 6.65 -9.07
C CYS A 100 -0.95 7.68 -8.36
N THR A 101 -0.09 7.22 -7.45
CA THR A 101 0.78 8.06 -6.63
C THR A 101 2.26 7.85 -6.89
N LEU A 102 2.57 6.97 -7.87
CA LEU A 102 3.89 6.47 -8.18
C LEU A 102 4.62 5.94 -6.94
N THR A 103 3.88 5.32 -6.02
CA THR A 103 4.48 4.75 -4.80
C THR A 103 5.20 3.46 -5.15
N SER A 104 6.50 3.41 -4.92
CA SER A 104 7.33 2.23 -5.22
C SER A 104 7.24 1.15 -4.15
N ALA A 105 7.72 -0.05 -4.48
CA ALA A 105 7.90 -1.12 -3.50
C ALA A 105 8.88 -0.72 -2.39
N ALA A 106 9.95 0.01 -2.72
CA ALA A 106 10.90 0.51 -1.73
C ALA A 106 10.26 1.51 -0.75
N GLU A 107 9.36 2.41 -1.21
CA GLU A 107 8.62 3.32 -0.32
C GLU A 107 7.75 2.53 0.68
N ILE A 108 7.08 1.47 0.21
CA ILE A 108 6.23 0.63 1.07
C ILE A 108 7.08 -0.20 2.04
N ALA A 109 8.16 -0.82 1.56
CA ALA A 109 9.10 -1.55 2.41
C ALA A 109 9.69 -0.62 3.49
N GLY A 110 10.04 0.62 3.13
CA GLY A 110 10.45 1.64 4.09
C GLY A 110 9.37 1.99 5.11
N ALA A 111 8.09 2.03 4.72
CA ALA A 111 6.98 2.24 5.65
C ALA A 111 6.87 1.09 6.66
N VAL A 112 7.01 -0.15 6.19
CA VAL A 112 7.01 -1.34 7.05
C VAL A 112 8.20 -1.33 8.02
N VAL A 113 9.39 -0.97 7.55
CA VAL A 113 10.59 -0.81 8.40
C VAL A 113 10.41 0.31 9.44
N LYS A 114 9.68 1.39 9.10
CA LYS A 114 9.28 2.45 10.05
C LYS A 114 8.17 2.02 11.03
N GLY A 115 7.62 0.81 10.89
CA GLY A 115 6.68 0.21 11.84
C GLY A 115 5.26 -0.02 11.30
N ALA A 116 4.97 0.26 10.02
CA ALA A 116 3.66 -0.05 9.46
C ALA A 116 3.42 -1.57 9.44
N SER A 117 2.32 -2.03 10.05
CA SER A 117 1.97 -3.45 10.16
C SER A 117 0.68 -3.83 9.44
N ASN A 118 0.02 -2.88 8.79
CA ASN A 118 -1.19 -3.12 8.00
C ASN A 118 -1.30 -2.14 6.81
N LEU A 119 -2.24 -2.41 5.90
CA LEU A 119 -2.42 -1.58 4.70
C LEU A 119 -2.81 -0.14 5.00
N ASP A 120 -3.56 0.11 6.08
CA ASP A 120 -4.07 1.44 6.36
C ASP A 120 -2.94 2.35 6.87
N GLU A 121 -2.04 1.82 7.68
CA GLU A 121 -0.80 2.50 8.08
C GLU A 121 0.13 2.75 6.89
N VAL A 122 0.33 1.75 6.02
CA VAL A 122 1.11 1.93 4.79
C VAL A 122 0.51 3.05 3.94
N SER A 123 -0.82 3.07 3.78
CA SER A 123 -1.55 4.10 3.07
C SER A 123 -1.42 5.49 3.72
N ALA A 124 -1.56 5.58 5.05
CA ALA A 124 -1.42 6.83 5.79
C ALA A 124 0.00 7.42 5.69
N MET A 125 1.02 6.56 5.63
CA MET A 125 2.43 6.99 5.54
C MET A 125 2.84 7.36 4.12
N THR A 126 2.47 6.54 3.12
CA THR A 126 2.97 6.67 1.74
C THR A 126 2.02 7.41 0.80
N GLY A 127 0.75 7.56 1.20
CA GLY A 127 -0.31 8.08 0.34
C GLY A 127 -0.85 7.06 -0.68
N MET A 128 -0.32 5.82 -0.66
CA MET A 128 -0.86 4.70 -1.40
C MET A 128 -2.37 4.55 -1.13
N ARG A 129 -3.16 4.16 -2.15
CA ARG A 129 -4.63 4.07 -2.11
C ARG A 129 -5.39 5.40 -2.04
N SER A 130 -4.73 6.56 -2.13
CA SER A 130 -5.46 7.84 -2.29
C SER A 130 -6.20 7.95 -3.64
N GLY A 131 -5.71 7.27 -4.68
CA GLY A 131 -6.38 7.13 -5.98
C GLY A 131 -7.30 5.90 -6.09
N CYS A 132 -7.17 5.12 -7.17
CA CYS A 132 -8.09 4.02 -7.50
C CYS A 132 -8.20 2.90 -6.44
N GLY A 133 -7.11 2.59 -5.73
CA GLY A 133 -7.07 1.54 -4.70
C GLY A 133 -7.19 0.10 -5.21
N ILE A 134 -7.05 -0.15 -6.51
CA ILE A 134 -7.22 -1.49 -7.11
C ILE A 134 -5.91 -2.26 -7.30
N TYR A 135 -4.86 -1.61 -7.80
CA TYR A 135 -3.61 -2.30 -8.19
C TYR A 135 -2.63 -2.49 -7.02
N CYS A 136 -2.64 -1.56 -6.06
CA CYS A 136 -1.61 -1.47 -5.03
C CYS A 136 -1.80 -2.43 -3.86
N VAL A 137 -3.01 -2.97 -3.67
CA VAL A 137 -3.34 -3.80 -2.50
C VAL A 137 -2.52 -5.09 -2.49
N ALA A 138 -2.56 -5.87 -3.57
CA ALA A 138 -1.97 -7.20 -3.58
C ALA A 138 -0.42 -7.19 -3.45
N PRO A 139 0.35 -6.30 -4.12
CA PRO A 139 1.79 -6.20 -3.89
C PRO A 139 2.14 -5.66 -2.49
N ALA A 140 1.35 -4.72 -1.94
CA ALA A 140 1.58 -4.23 -0.59
C ALA A 140 1.31 -5.31 0.49
N LEU A 141 0.25 -6.11 0.31
CA LEU A 141 -0.03 -7.27 1.16
C LEU A 141 1.13 -8.28 1.11
N ARG A 142 1.77 -8.46 -0.04
CA ARG A 142 2.93 -9.34 -0.19
C ARG A 142 4.13 -8.85 0.62
N LEU A 143 4.40 -7.54 0.64
CA LEU A 143 5.45 -6.95 1.48
C LEU A 143 5.12 -7.12 2.97
N LEU A 144 3.88 -6.85 3.38
CA LEU A 144 3.44 -7.05 4.77
C LEU A 144 3.54 -8.52 5.19
N ALA A 145 3.15 -9.46 4.32
CA ALA A 145 3.28 -10.89 4.57
C ALA A 145 4.75 -11.31 4.75
N ALA A 146 5.65 -10.79 3.90
CA ALA A 146 7.09 -11.06 3.99
C ALA A 146 7.71 -10.48 5.27
N ALA A 147 7.15 -9.40 5.81
CA ALA A 147 7.53 -8.84 7.11
C ALA A 147 6.94 -9.61 8.31
N GLY A 148 6.16 -10.66 8.06
CA GLY A 148 5.50 -11.45 9.11
C GLY A 148 4.28 -10.75 9.73
N CYS A 149 3.71 -9.74 9.08
CA CYS A 149 2.47 -9.13 9.52
C CYS A 149 1.27 -10.08 9.35
N ASP A 150 0.26 -9.93 10.21
CA ASP A 150 -0.98 -10.70 10.09
C ASP A 150 -1.75 -10.27 8.83
N MET A 151 -1.90 -11.21 7.89
CA MET A 151 -2.63 -10.99 6.65
C MET A 151 -4.05 -11.57 6.68
N THR A 152 -4.58 -11.83 7.87
CA THR A 152 -5.98 -12.22 8.04
C THR A 152 -6.88 -11.06 7.61
N ALA A 153 -7.65 -11.28 6.55
CA ALA A 153 -8.59 -10.29 6.07
C ALA A 153 -9.59 -9.92 7.17
N PRO A 154 -9.78 -8.62 7.49
CA PRO A 154 -10.77 -8.22 8.46
C PRO A 154 -12.17 -8.66 8.04
N ARG A 155 -12.99 -9.08 9.00
CA ARG A 155 -14.34 -9.59 8.74
C ARG A 155 -15.14 -8.61 7.86
N GLY A 156 -15.70 -9.11 6.75
CA GLY A 156 -16.51 -8.32 5.83
C GLY A 156 -15.73 -7.59 4.71
N HIS A 157 -14.40 -7.69 4.68
CA HIS A 157 -13.59 -7.15 3.60
C HIS A 157 -13.34 -8.20 2.51
N ARG A 158 -13.45 -7.80 1.24
CA ARG A 158 -13.05 -8.65 0.11
C ARG A 158 -11.57 -8.42 -0.16
N TRP A 159 -10.72 -9.27 0.44
CA TRP A 159 -9.30 -9.32 0.12
C TRP A 159 -9.07 -10.36 -0.98
N TYR A 160 -8.34 -9.98 -2.01
CA TYR A 160 -7.77 -10.95 -2.93
C TYR A 160 -6.43 -11.41 -2.35
N PRO A 161 -6.07 -12.70 -2.50
CA PRO A 161 -4.74 -13.17 -2.11
C PRO A 161 -3.65 -12.36 -2.83
N SER A 162 -2.43 -12.36 -2.28
CA SER A 162 -1.30 -11.67 -2.87
C SER A 162 -1.09 -12.08 -4.33
N THR A 163 -0.65 -11.15 -5.16
CA THR A 163 -0.32 -11.42 -6.56
C THR A 163 0.74 -12.52 -6.62
N LEU A 164 0.53 -13.50 -7.51
CA LEU A 164 1.54 -14.50 -7.82
C LEU A 164 2.75 -13.80 -8.42
N ALA A 165 3.90 -13.94 -7.78
CA ALA A 165 5.19 -13.56 -8.32
C ALA A 165 5.82 -14.71 -9.08
N LEU A 166 6.86 -14.40 -9.85
CA LEU A 166 7.70 -15.38 -10.53
C LEU A 166 8.21 -16.49 -9.58
N TRP A 167 8.49 -16.12 -8.34
CA TRP A 167 8.97 -17.00 -7.27
C TRP A 167 7.89 -17.95 -6.72
N ASP A 168 6.61 -17.67 -6.94
CA ASP A 168 5.50 -18.50 -6.44
C ASP A 168 5.12 -19.63 -7.41
N VAL A 169 5.68 -19.63 -8.63
CA VAL A 169 5.44 -20.69 -9.61
C VAL A 169 6.05 -22.01 -9.11
N SER A 170 5.19 -23.00 -8.85
CA SER A 170 5.60 -24.30 -8.30
C SER A 170 6.51 -25.07 -9.23
N ASP A 171 7.36 -25.92 -8.67
CA ASP A 171 8.25 -26.81 -9.45
C ASP A 171 7.46 -27.68 -10.43
N GLU A 172 6.27 -28.14 -10.02
CA GLU A 172 5.35 -28.89 -10.88
C GLU A 172 4.88 -28.06 -12.07
N ALA A 173 4.50 -26.80 -11.86
CA ALA A 173 4.10 -25.90 -12.94
C ALA A 173 5.25 -25.58 -13.88
N ARG A 174 6.47 -25.37 -13.34
CA ARG A 174 7.67 -25.13 -14.17
C ARG A 174 8.01 -26.36 -15.03
N ALA A 175 7.98 -27.55 -14.44
CA ALA A 175 8.23 -28.80 -15.16
C ALA A 175 7.17 -29.09 -16.24
N LYS A 176 5.92 -28.67 -16.01
CA LYS A 176 4.83 -28.84 -16.97
C LYS A 176 4.92 -27.90 -18.18
N TYR A 177 5.52 -26.73 -18.01
CA TYR A 177 5.60 -25.68 -19.05
C TYR A 177 7.06 -25.20 -19.24
N PRO A 178 7.95 -26.05 -19.77
CA PRO A 178 9.36 -25.70 -19.95
C PRO A 178 9.58 -24.54 -20.93
N ASP A 179 8.70 -24.37 -21.92
CA ASP A 179 8.77 -23.28 -22.91
C ASP A 179 8.31 -21.92 -22.35
N ALA A 180 7.92 -21.85 -21.06
CA ALA A 180 7.57 -20.61 -20.40
C ALA A 180 8.79 -19.86 -19.85
N PHE A 181 10.01 -20.42 -19.98
CA PHE A 181 11.29 -19.80 -19.61
C PHE A 181 11.36 -19.26 -18.17
N ILE A 182 10.62 -19.89 -17.25
CA ILE A 182 10.48 -19.40 -15.86
C ILE A 182 11.82 -19.46 -15.10
N ASP A 183 12.65 -20.48 -15.36
CA ASP A 183 13.93 -20.63 -14.67
C ASP A 183 14.95 -19.60 -15.19
N GLU A 184 14.93 -19.30 -16.49
CA GLU A 184 15.72 -18.23 -17.11
C GLU A 184 15.30 -16.86 -16.59
N ASP A 185 14.00 -16.58 -16.54
CA ASP A 185 13.46 -15.36 -15.96
C ASP A 185 13.89 -15.23 -14.49
N ARG A 186 13.83 -16.32 -13.71
CA ARG A 186 14.30 -16.31 -12.32
C ARG A 186 15.78 -16.02 -12.22
N ALA A 187 16.60 -16.53 -13.13
CA ALA A 187 18.02 -16.22 -13.16
C ALA A 187 18.28 -14.74 -13.49
N VAL A 188 17.51 -14.14 -14.39
CA VAL A 188 17.62 -12.71 -14.75
C VAL A 188 17.25 -11.82 -13.57
N PHE A 189 16.14 -12.14 -12.90
CA PHE A 189 15.60 -11.39 -11.77
C PHE A 189 16.12 -11.88 -10.41
N ASP A 190 17.10 -12.79 -10.40
CA ASP A 190 17.76 -13.24 -9.17
C ASP A 190 18.33 -12.00 -8.48
N PRO A 191 18.00 -11.77 -7.20
CA PRO A 191 18.47 -10.60 -6.49
C PRO A 191 19.99 -10.47 -6.38
N THR A 192 20.73 -11.55 -6.60
CA THR A 192 22.20 -11.59 -6.64
C THR A 192 22.78 -11.35 -8.04
N HIS A 193 21.92 -11.25 -9.07
CA HIS A 193 22.31 -11.05 -10.46
C HIS A 193 22.48 -9.56 -10.80
N GLN A 194 23.22 -9.28 -11.88
CA GLN A 194 23.56 -7.92 -12.33
C GLN A 194 22.35 -6.99 -12.57
N PHE A 195 21.20 -7.57 -12.93
CA PHE A 195 19.93 -6.87 -13.17
C PHE A 195 18.88 -7.13 -12.07
N GLY A 196 19.28 -7.78 -10.97
CA GLY A 196 18.43 -7.97 -9.82
C GLY A 196 18.06 -6.63 -9.17
N PRO A 197 17.07 -6.62 -8.27
CA PRO A 197 16.64 -5.42 -7.52
C PRO A 197 17.73 -4.70 -6.71
N LEU A 198 18.91 -5.30 -6.66
CA LEU A 198 20.11 -4.80 -6.02
C LEU A 198 21.11 -4.34 -7.08
N THR A 199 20.77 -3.31 -7.88
CA THR A 199 21.87 -2.55 -8.49
C THR A 199 22.69 -1.98 -7.34
N HIS A 200 23.82 -2.64 -7.07
CA HIS A 200 24.87 -2.15 -6.20
C HIS A 200 25.13 -0.68 -6.55
N SER A 201 25.40 0.14 -5.53
CA SER A 201 25.58 1.58 -5.61
C SER A 201 26.84 2.00 -6.39
N GLU A 202 27.01 1.49 -7.59
CA GLU A 202 28.06 1.85 -8.54
C GLU A 202 27.39 2.23 -9.86
N ALA A 203 26.56 3.29 -9.81
CA ALA A 203 26.41 4.12 -11.00
C ALA A 203 27.82 4.67 -11.32
N PRO A 204 28.36 4.47 -12.55
CA PRO A 204 29.59 5.14 -12.93
C PRO A 204 29.34 6.66 -12.88
N ARG A 205 30.23 7.36 -12.17
CA ARG A 205 30.23 8.83 -12.04
C ARG A 205 30.29 9.51 -13.40
#